data_AF-A0AA85BKD8-F1
#
_entry.id   AF-A0AA85BKD8-F1
#
_cell.length_a   1.000
_cell.length_b   1.000
_cell.length_c   1.000
_cell.angle_alpha   90.00
_cell.angle_beta   90.00
_cell.angle_gamma   90.00
#
_symmetry.space_group_name_H-M   'P 1'
#
loop_
_entity.id
_entity.type
_entity.pdbx_description
1 polymer ?
#
loop_
_entity_poly.entity_id
_entity_poly.type
_entity_poly.pdbx_seq_one_letter_code
_entity_poly.pdbx_strand_id
1 'polypeptide(L)'
;MRSVPLRSFNDFLGFGARYSIPKECKWNGRMVSNLIYYQSNYFLLSLIIIMLLSALNPIPVITGLLVICLPLMILLFLDTQTLNTINQPKILVPACIVIAMLLIRFISGIIFFFCVLLVPVLTVCLHALCRQRNLKNRVCKLVESVRSGEQKTLMGYMLEVFGVDVRLLTIDN
;
A
#
# COMPACT_ATOMS: atom_id res chain seq x y z
N MET A 1 13.92 -0.89 14.91
CA MET A 1 12.56 -1.26 14.46
C MET A 1 12.33 -2.72 14.81
N ARG A 2 11.19 -3.06 15.43
CA ARG A 2 10.86 -4.45 15.75
C ARG A 2 10.21 -5.13 14.54
N SER A 3 10.76 -6.26 14.11
CA SER A 3 10.12 -7.12 13.11
C SER A 3 9.01 -7.95 13.77
N VAL A 4 7.83 -7.98 13.14
CA VAL A 4 6.72 -8.83 13.58
C VAL A 4 6.87 -10.18 12.88
N PRO A 5 6.89 -11.32 13.60
CA PRO A 5 7.02 -12.62 12.94
C PRO A 5 5.80 -12.92 12.07
N LEU A 6 6.01 -13.66 10.98
CA LEU A 6 4.94 -14.15 10.13
C LEU A 6 3.98 -15.04 10.95
N ARG A 7 2.68 -14.75 10.88
CA ARG A 7 1.63 -15.54 11.54
C ARG A 7 1.25 -16.73 10.67
N SER A 8 0.77 -17.80 11.28
CA SER A 8 0.37 -19.01 10.55
C SER A 8 -0.79 -18.72 9.59
N PHE A 9 -0.78 -19.40 8.44
CA PHE A 9 -1.82 -19.25 7.43
C PHE A 9 -3.22 -19.58 7.98
N ASN A 10 -3.32 -20.61 8.84
CA ASN A 10 -4.59 -21.01 9.48
C ASN A 10 -5.18 -19.93 10.39
N ASP A 11 -4.36 -19.08 11.02
CA ASP A 11 -4.83 -17.94 11.82
C ASP A 11 -5.17 -16.73 10.92
N PHE A 12 -4.42 -16.55 9.83
CA PHE A 12 -4.60 -15.43 8.91
C PHE A 12 -5.84 -15.60 8.02
N LEU A 13 -5.87 -16.63 7.16
CA LEU A 13 -6.92 -16.85 6.15
C LEU A 13 -7.65 -18.20 6.27
N GLY A 14 -7.08 -19.18 6.98
CA GLY A 14 -7.65 -20.53 7.06
C GLY A 14 -8.78 -20.70 8.09
N PHE A 15 -9.00 -21.93 8.56
CA PHE A 15 -10.15 -22.31 9.38
C PHE A 15 -10.26 -21.60 10.75
N GLY A 16 -9.16 -21.01 11.25
CA GLY A 16 -9.17 -20.20 12.47
C GLY A 16 -9.62 -18.75 12.25
N ALA A 17 -9.83 -18.36 10.99
CA ALA A 17 -10.21 -17.01 10.61
C ALA A 17 -11.73 -16.80 10.69
N ARG A 18 -12.13 -15.76 11.43
CA ARG A 18 -13.52 -15.32 11.54
C ARG A 18 -13.64 -13.92 10.97
N TYR A 19 -14.66 -13.71 10.14
CA TYR A 19 -14.93 -12.45 9.48
C TYR A 19 -16.31 -11.91 9.83
N SER A 20 -16.41 -10.61 10.01
CA SER A 20 -17.69 -9.92 10.09
C SER A 20 -17.53 -8.44 9.75
N ILE A 21 -18.54 -7.85 9.14
CA ILE A 21 -18.60 -6.42 8.92
C ILE A 21 -18.64 -5.72 10.30
N PRO A 22 -17.74 -4.76 10.58
CA PRO A 22 -17.75 -4.05 11.85
C PRO A 22 -19.02 -3.19 12.00
N LYS A 23 -19.58 -3.14 13.21
CA LYS A 23 -20.65 -2.18 13.56
C LYS A 23 -20.06 -0.77 13.69
N GLU A 24 -20.86 0.24 13.36
CA GLU A 24 -20.45 1.61 12.97
C GLU A 24 -19.43 2.29 13.91
N CYS A 25 -19.46 2.03 15.22
CA CYS A 25 -18.63 2.80 16.17
C CYS A 25 -17.27 2.18 16.55
N LYS A 26 -16.89 0.98 16.04
CA LYS A 26 -15.66 0.29 16.51
C LYS A 26 -14.75 -0.28 15.41
N TRP A 27 -14.91 0.16 14.16
CA TRP A 27 -14.12 -0.36 13.04
C TRP A 27 -12.64 0.03 13.09
N ASN A 28 -12.32 1.25 13.56
CA ASN A 28 -10.94 1.77 13.53
C ASN A 28 -9.99 0.95 14.41
N GLY A 29 -10.35 0.76 15.70
CA GLY A 29 -9.54 -0.05 16.63
C GLY A 29 -9.42 -1.52 16.19
N ARG A 30 -10.40 -2.04 15.44
CA ARG A 30 -10.33 -3.38 14.83
C ARG A 30 -9.30 -3.39 13.70
N MET A 31 -9.42 -2.49 12.74
CA MET A 31 -8.53 -2.36 11.58
C MET A 31 -7.07 -2.17 12.00
N VAL A 32 -6.79 -1.14 12.81
CA VAL A 32 -5.44 -0.81 13.30
C VAL A 32 -4.79 -2.00 13.97
N SER A 33 -5.56 -2.69 14.82
CA SER A 33 -4.99 -3.82 15.53
C SER A 33 -4.70 -5.05 14.67
N ASN A 34 -5.50 -5.29 13.65
CA ASN A 34 -5.23 -6.35 12.70
C ASN A 34 -4.02 -5.99 11.82
N LEU A 35 -3.91 -4.74 11.37
CA LEU A 35 -2.76 -4.21 10.60
C LEU A 35 -1.43 -4.44 11.33
N ILE A 36 -1.38 -4.15 12.63
CA ILE A 36 -0.18 -4.37 13.44
C ILE A 36 0.08 -5.86 13.65
N TYR A 37 -0.93 -6.65 14.00
CA TYR A 37 -0.76 -8.06 14.35
C TYR A 37 -0.34 -8.95 13.17
N TYR A 38 -0.88 -8.69 11.97
CA TYR A 38 -0.61 -9.44 10.73
C TYR A 38 0.32 -8.70 9.76
N GLN A 39 1.11 -7.72 10.22
CA GLN A 39 1.96 -6.87 9.38
C GLN A 39 2.74 -7.65 8.31
N SER A 40 3.49 -8.68 8.70
CA SER A 40 4.33 -9.45 7.78
C SER A 40 3.50 -10.31 6.81
N ASN A 41 2.33 -10.79 7.24
CA ASN A 41 1.40 -11.52 6.38
C ASN A 41 0.81 -10.60 5.31
N TYR A 42 0.48 -9.35 5.66
CA TYR A 42 -0.02 -8.37 4.70
C TYR A 42 1.05 -8.00 3.68
N PHE A 43 2.30 -7.79 4.10
CA PHE A 43 3.39 -7.54 3.17
C PHE A 43 3.58 -8.70 2.18
N LEU A 44 3.59 -9.95 2.67
CA LEU A 44 3.70 -11.13 1.83
C LEU A 44 2.50 -11.29 0.89
N LEU A 45 1.28 -11.07 1.38
CA LEU A 45 0.06 -11.13 0.57
C LEU A 45 0.08 -10.08 -0.55
N SER A 46 0.47 -8.84 -0.23
CA SER A 46 0.62 -7.78 -1.23
C SER A 46 1.64 -8.14 -2.30
N LEU A 47 2.80 -8.69 -1.90
CA LEU A 47 3.82 -9.16 -2.84
C LEU A 47 3.29 -10.25 -3.77
N ILE A 48 2.60 -11.26 -3.22
CA ILE A 48 2.00 -12.35 -4.01
C ILE A 48 0.98 -11.79 -5.02
N ILE A 49 0.09 -10.89 -4.59
CA ILE A 49 -0.92 -10.28 -5.46
C ILE A 49 -0.24 -9.49 -6.59
N ILE A 50 0.75 -8.65 -6.28
CA ILE A 50 1.47 -7.86 -7.27
C ILE A 50 2.17 -8.77 -8.28
N MET A 51 2.90 -9.81 -7.81
CA MET A 51 3.57 -10.76 -8.68
C MET A 51 2.58 -11.50 -9.58
N LEU A 52 1.45 -11.96 -9.04
CA LEU A 52 0.42 -12.68 -9.79
C LEU A 52 -0.19 -11.78 -10.88
N LEU A 53 -0.68 -10.59 -10.52
CA LEU A 53 -1.31 -9.68 -11.47
C LEU A 53 -0.33 -9.19 -12.54
N SER A 54 0.95 -8.99 -12.16
CA SER A 54 2.00 -8.62 -13.12
C SER A 54 2.36 -9.77 -14.06
N ALA A 55 2.36 -11.02 -13.58
CA ALA A 55 2.61 -12.18 -14.42
C ALA A 55 1.47 -12.45 -15.41
N LEU A 56 0.22 -12.15 -15.04
CA LEU A 56 -0.94 -12.32 -15.93
C LEU A 56 -0.91 -11.37 -17.13
N ASN A 57 -0.49 -10.11 -16.93
CA ASN A 57 -0.40 -9.11 -18.00
C ASN A 57 0.83 -8.20 -17.80
N PRO A 58 2.03 -8.65 -18.18
CA PRO A 58 3.26 -7.92 -17.92
C PRO A 58 3.39 -6.65 -18.78
N ILE A 59 2.83 -6.65 -20.00
CA ILE A 59 2.95 -5.53 -20.95
C ILE A 59 2.34 -4.24 -20.36
N PRO A 60 1.08 -4.22 -19.87
CA PRO A 60 0.53 -3.05 -19.17
C PRO A 60 1.35 -2.57 -17.98
N VAL A 61 1.90 -3.48 -17.18
CA VAL A 61 2.69 -3.12 -15.99
C VAL A 61 3.99 -2.44 -16.37
N ILE A 62 4.73 -3.00 -17.34
CA ILE A 62 5.95 -2.39 -17.88
C ILE A 62 5.62 -1.05 -18.54
N THR A 63 4.52 -0.97 -19.27
CA THR A 63 4.07 0.26 -19.92
C THR A 63 3.80 1.36 -18.89
N GLY A 64 3.03 1.08 -17.84
CA GLY A 64 2.75 2.02 -16.76
C GLY A 64 4.03 2.48 -16.05
N LEU A 65 4.96 1.55 -15.78
CA LEU A 65 6.26 1.87 -15.19
C LEU A 65 7.08 2.81 -16.09
N LEU A 66 7.18 2.52 -17.39
CA LEU A 66 7.91 3.35 -18.34
C LEU A 66 7.30 4.75 -18.48
N VAL A 67 5.98 4.84 -18.56
CA VAL A 67 5.28 6.13 -18.67
C VAL A 67 5.52 7.02 -17.45
N ILE A 68 5.70 6.45 -16.26
CA ILE A 68 5.98 7.22 -15.04
C ILE A 68 7.48 7.52 -14.90
N CYS A 69 8.34 6.52 -15.11
CA CYS A 69 9.77 6.65 -14.87
C CYS A 69 10.49 7.45 -15.96
N LEU A 70 10.13 7.30 -17.25
CA LEU A 70 10.86 7.97 -18.34
C LEU A 70 10.77 9.50 -18.25
N PRO A 71 9.60 10.14 -18.04
CA PRO A 71 9.55 11.59 -17.89
C PRO A 71 10.34 12.09 -16.68
N LEU A 72 10.30 11.36 -15.56
CA LEU A 72 11.08 11.68 -14.38
C LEU A 72 12.58 11.60 -14.65
N MET A 73 13.04 10.53 -15.33
CA MET A 73 14.43 10.39 -15.73
C MET A 73 14.85 11.50 -16.68
N ILE A 74 14.06 11.81 -17.70
CA ILE A 74 14.35 12.93 -18.62
C ILE A 74 14.51 14.22 -17.82
N LEU A 75 13.61 14.51 -16.88
CA LEU A 75 13.68 15.72 -16.05
C LEU A 75 14.93 15.76 -15.15
N LEU A 76 15.32 14.63 -14.56
CA LEU A 76 16.49 14.52 -13.69
C LEU A 76 17.83 14.72 -14.42
N PHE A 77 17.89 14.34 -15.70
CA PHE A 77 19.10 14.41 -16.53
C PHE A 77 19.10 15.60 -17.50
N LEU A 78 18.08 16.45 -17.49
CA LEU A 78 17.99 17.60 -18.39
C LEU A 78 18.80 18.78 -17.87
N ASP A 79 19.70 19.32 -18.69
CA ASP A 79 20.40 20.56 -18.38
C ASP A 79 19.51 21.78 -18.57
N THR A 80 19.81 22.85 -17.81
CA THR A 80 19.06 24.13 -17.85
C THR A 80 19.10 24.80 -19.23
N GLN A 81 20.19 24.62 -19.99
CA GLN A 81 20.30 25.15 -21.36
C GLN A 81 19.33 24.45 -22.33
N THR A 82 19.24 23.12 -22.25
CA THR A 82 18.26 22.31 -22.99
C THR A 82 16.83 22.66 -22.61
N LEU A 83 16.57 22.90 -21.32
CA LEU A 83 15.26 23.32 -20.84
C LEU A 83 14.84 24.66 -21.46
N ASN A 84 15.74 25.64 -21.50
CA ASN A 84 15.48 26.94 -22.13
C ASN A 84 15.22 26.83 -23.64
N THR A 85 15.86 25.87 -24.31
CA THR A 85 15.62 25.57 -25.73
C THR A 85 14.23 24.96 -25.94
N ILE A 86 13.84 24.00 -25.10
CA ILE A 86 12.54 23.33 -25.17
C ILE A 86 11.39 24.28 -24.81
N ASN A 87 11.63 25.27 -23.94
CA ASN A 87 10.64 26.26 -23.52
C ASN A 87 10.22 27.25 -24.64
N GLN A 88 10.74 27.07 -25.86
CA GLN A 88 10.26 27.76 -27.05
C GLN A 88 8.88 27.18 -27.46
N PRO A 89 7.86 28.01 -27.72
CA PRO A 89 6.50 27.53 -28.00
C PRO A 89 6.41 26.63 -29.24
N LYS A 90 7.32 26.83 -30.21
CA LYS A 90 7.42 26.02 -31.43
C LYS A 90 7.83 24.57 -31.18
N ILE A 91 8.48 24.28 -30.05
CA ILE A 91 8.96 22.94 -29.66
C ILE A 91 8.05 22.37 -28.57
N LEU A 92 7.73 23.19 -27.56
CA LEU A 92 6.93 22.77 -26.41
C LEU A 92 5.53 22.30 -26.81
N VAL A 93 4.83 23.05 -27.68
CA VAL A 93 3.44 22.73 -28.05
C VAL A 93 3.36 21.40 -28.80
N PRO A 94 4.14 21.14 -29.87
CA PRO A 94 4.16 19.82 -30.52
C PRO A 94 4.57 18.69 -29.57
N ALA A 95 5.56 18.90 -28.70
CA ALA A 95 5.99 17.90 -27.73
C ALA A 95 4.86 17.52 -26.76
N CYS A 96 4.14 18.51 -26.22
CA CYS A 96 2.97 18.29 -25.36
C CYS A 96 1.86 17.50 -26.08
N ILE A 97 1.60 17.81 -27.35
CA ILE A 97 0.59 17.08 -28.15
C ILE A 97 1.01 15.61 -28.33
N VAL A 98 2.27 15.35 -28.69
CA VAL A 98 2.78 13.97 -28.84
C VAL A 98 2.69 13.21 -27.52
N ILE A 99 3.10 13.81 -26.41
CA ILE A 99 2.99 13.20 -25.08
C ILE A 99 1.54 12.89 -24.73
N ALA A 100 0.61 13.83 -24.96
CA ALA A 100 -0.81 13.62 -24.70
C ALA A 100 -1.38 12.46 -25.53
N MET A 101 -1.03 12.38 -26.81
CA MET A 101 -1.45 11.29 -27.70
C MET A 101 -0.90 9.93 -27.22
N LEU A 102 0.37 9.88 -26.76
CA LEU A 102 0.95 8.68 -26.19
C LEU A 102 0.26 8.26 -24.89
N LEU A 103 -0.05 9.21 -24.00
CA LEU A 103 -0.79 8.94 -22.76
C LEU A 103 -2.18 8.36 -23.05
N ILE A 104 -2.91 8.94 -24.01
CA ILE A 104 -4.22 8.42 -24.44
C ILE A 104 -4.06 7.01 -25.03
N ARG A 105 -3.04 6.78 -25.85
CA ARG A 105 -2.78 5.47 -26.48
C ARG A 105 -2.51 4.36 -25.45
N PHE A 106 -1.90 4.70 -24.31
CA PHE A 106 -1.52 3.76 -23.25
C PHE A 106 -2.40 3.85 -22.00
N ILE A 107 -3.52 4.60 -22.05
CA ILE A 107 -4.36 4.85 -20.88
C ILE A 107 -4.85 3.58 -20.20
N SER A 108 -5.23 2.56 -20.97
CA SER A 108 -5.65 1.27 -20.43
C SER A 108 -4.53 0.56 -19.65
N GLY A 109 -3.30 0.66 -20.15
CA GLY A 109 -2.12 0.10 -19.50
C GLY A 109 -1.77 0.85 -18.20
N ILE A 110 -1.89 2.18 -18.22
CA ILE A 110 -1.68 3.03 -17.04
C ILE A 110 -2.72 2.71 -15.96
N ILE A 111 -4.00 2.62 -16.33
CA ILE A 111 -5.09 2.24 -15.41
C ILE A 111 -4.80 0.85 -14.82
N PHE A 112 -4.42 -0.12 -15.65
CA PHE A 112 -4.08 -1.46 -15.18
C PHE A 112 -2.91 -1.44 -14.18
N PHE A 113 -1.85 -0.68 -14.45
CA PHE A 113 -0.73 -0.53 -13.54
C PHE A 113 -1.16 0.02 -12.17
N PHE A 114 -2.00 1.07 -12.14
CA PHE A 114 -2.56 1.58 -10.88
C PHE A 114 -3.46 0.54 -10.19
N CYS A 115 -4.25 -0.22 -10.94
CA CYS A 115 -5.04 -1.32 -10.38
C CYS A 115 -4.15 -2.39 -9.72
N VAL A 116 -3.03 -2.77 -10.33
CA VAL A 116 -2.07 -3.73 -9.76
C VAL A 116 -1.52 -3.23 -8.41
N LEU A 117 -1.27 -1.92 -8.28
CA LEU A 117 -0.83 -1.32 -7.02
C LEU A 117 -1.98 -1.16 -5.99
N LEU A 118 -3.21 -0.90 -6.45
CA LEU A 118 -4.36 -0.59 -5.58
C LEU A 118 -5.03 -1.84 -5.00
N VAL A 119 -5.17 -2.91 -5.79
CA VAL A 119 -5.79 -4.18 -5.35
C VAL A 119 -5.19 -4.76 -4.06
N PRO A 120 -3.86 -4.85 -3.88
CA PRO A 120 -3.28 -5.36 -2.64
C PRO A 120 -3.61 -4.45 -1.44
N VAL A 121 -3.63 -3.13 -1.62
CA VAL A 121 -4.00 -2.17 -0.56
C VAL A 121 -5.45 -2.40 -0.14
N LEU A 122 -6.37 -2.48 -1.10
CA LEU A 122 -7.79 -2.75 -0.82
C LEU A 122 -7.99 -4.09 -0.14
N THR A 123 -7.28 -5.13 -0.57
CA THR A 123 -7.37 -6.47 0.03
C THR A 123 -6.88 -6.47 1.48
N VAL A 124 -5.76 -5.79 1.76
CA VAL A 124 -5.24 -5.62 3.12
C VAL A 124 -6.24 -4.87 3.99
N CYS A 125 -6.80 -3.76 3.50
CA CYS A 125 -7.80 -2.97 4.22
C CYS A 125 -9.07 -3.78 4.49
N LEU A 126 -9.63 -4.45 3.48
CA LEU A 126 -10.82 -5.30 3.62
C LEU A 126 -10.58 -6.43 4.61
N HIS A 127 -9.44 -7.13 4.50
CA HIS A 127 -9.08 -8.18 5.45
C HIS A 127 -8.94 -7.62 6.88
N ALA A 128 -8.25 -6.49 7.06
CA ALA A 128 -8.07 -5.85 8.37
C ALA A 128 -9.39 -5.37 8.99
N LEU A 129 -10.30 -4.83 8.19
CA LEU A 129 -11.63 -4.37 8.61
C LEU A 129 -12.52 -5.56 9.00
N CYS A 130 -12.57 -6.58 8.14
CA CYS A 130 -13.47 -7.71 8.28
C CYS A 130 -12.96 -8.76 9.27
N ARG A 131 -11.66 -8.85 9.59
CA ARG A 131 -11.14 -9.88 10.51
C ARG A 131 -11.54 -9.63 11.96
N GLN A 132 -12.22 -10.57 12.61
CA GLN A 132 -12.59 -10.48 14.02
C GLN A 132 -11.37 -10.65 14.94
N ARG A 133 -11.40 -9.98 16.09
CA ARG A 133 -10.34 -10.02 17.10
C ARG A 133 -10.42 -11.34 17.90
N ASN A 134 -9.52 -12.27 17.63
CA ASN A 134 -9.38 -13.51 18.41
C ASN A 134 -8.93 -13.18 19.86
N LEU A 135 -9.32 -13.99 20.86
CA LEU A 135 -8.88 -13.81 22.26
C LEU A 135 -7.35 -13.83 22.41
N LYS A 136 -6.66 -14.63 21.59
CA LYS A 136 -5.19 -14.62 21.46
C LYS A 136 -4.65 -13.24 21.08
N ASN A 137 -5.39 -12.48 20.27
CA ASN A 137 -5.03 -11.11 19.90
C ASN A 137 -5.21 -10.14 21.08
N ARG A 138 -6.05 -10.45 22.08
CA ARG A 138 -6.14 -9.64 23.32
C ARG A 138 -4.91 -9.87 24.20
N VAL A 139 -4.52 -11.13 24.37
CA VAL A 139 -3.37 -11.53 25.19
C VAL A 139 -2.05 -11.07 24.55
N CYS A 140 -1.87 -11.27 23.24
CA CYS A 140 -0.71 -10.74 22.53
C CYS A 140 -0.65 -9.20 22.59
N LYS A 141 -1.79 -8.49 22.49
CA LYS A 141 -1.83 -7.04 22.67
C LYS A 141 -1.42 -6.59 24.07
N LEU A 142 -1.79 -7.34 25.09
CA LEU A 142 -1.41 -7.08 26.49
C LEU A 142 0.09 -7.33 26.69
N VAL A 143 0.60 -8.43 26.15
CA VAL A 143 2.04 -8.75 26.17
C VAL A 143 2.84 -7.72 25.34
N GLU A 144 2.29 -7.26 24.23
CA GLU A 144 2.89 -6.22 23.40
C GLU A 144 2.77 -4.84 24.01
N SER A 145 1.68 -4.46 24.68
CA SER A 145 1.56 -3.16 25.35
C SER A 145 2.53 -3.04 26.53
N VAL A 146 2.71 -4.13 27.29
CA VAL A 146 3.74 -4.22 28.35
C VAL A 146 5.17 -4.16 27.78
N ARG A 147 5.39 -4.63 26.54
CA ARG A 147 6.69 -4.63 25.86
C ARG A 147 6.95 -3.41 24.96
N SER A 148 5.92 -2.64 24.61
CA SER A 148 5.95 -1.54 23.63
C SER A 148 6.14 -0.15 24.24
N GLY A 149 6.47 -0.07 25.53
CA GLY A 149 6.95 1.18 26.14
C GLY A 149 8.11 1.81 25.36
N GLU A 150 8.94 1.00 24.68
CA GLU A 150 10.20 1.46 24.10
C GLU A 150 10.37 1.30 22.56
N GLN A 151 9.60 0.47 21.84
CA GLN A 151 9.87 0.22 20.39
C GLN A 151 8.61 0.05 19.50
N LYS A 152 8.48 0.88 18.46
CA LYS A 152 7.40 0.83 17.44
C LYS A 152 7.73 -0.11 16.26
N THR A 153 6.70 -0.74 15.69
CA THR A 153 6.79 -1.55 14.45
C THR A 153 6.67 -0.67 13.21
N LEU A 154 7.08 -1.16 12.03
CA LEU A 154 6.98 -0.40 10.78
C LEU A 154 5.54 0.06 10.48
N MET A 155 4.55 -0.84 10.63
CA MET A 155 3.14 -0.47 10.46
C MET A 155 2.70 0.58 11.50
N GLY A 156 3.23 0.52 12.72
CA GLY A 156 2.98 1.54 13.74
C GLY A 156 3.45 2.94 13.32
N TYR A 157 4.63 3.05 12.70
CA TYR A 157 5.11 4.32 12.14
C TYR A 157 4.25 4.80 10.97
N MET A 158 3.89 3.90 10.05
CA MET A 158 3.03 4.25 8.92
C MET A 158 1.68 4.82 9.41
N LEU A 159 1.05 4.17 10.38
CA LEU A 159 -0.22 4.62 10.95
C LEU A 159 -0.12 5.99 11.63
N GLU A 160 0.99 6.27 12.32
CA GLU A 160 1.25 7.57 12.93
C GLU A 160 1.41 8.68 11.88
N VAL A 161 2.09 8.40 10.76
CA VAL A 161 2.16 9.32 9.61
C VAL A 161 0.78 9.60 9.01
N PHE A 162 -0.12 8.61 9.03
CA PHE A 162 -1.52 8.78 8.63
C PHE A 162 -2.40 9.44 9.71
N GLY A 163 -1.82 9.95 10.81
CA GLY A 163 -2.54 10.65 11.88
C GLY A 163 -3.27 9.73 12.87
N VAL A 164 -2.96 8.43 12.86
CA VAL A 164 -3.55 7.45 13.78
C VAL A 164 -2.58 7.16 14.91
N ASP A 165 -2.80 7.77 16.08
CA ASP A 165 -1.99 7.46 17.27
C ASP A 165 -2.43 6.12 17.89
N VAL A 166 -1.57 5.13 17.70
CA VAL A 166 -1.75 3.77 18.23
C VAL A 166 -1.77 3.76 19.77
N ARG A 167 -1.15 4.74 20.45
CA ARG A 167 -1.11 4.83 21.91
C ARG A 167 -2.45 5.28 22.49
N LEU A 168 -3.19 6.16 21.82
CA LEU A 168 -4.50 6.61 22.27
C LEU A 168 -5.56 5.51 22.16
N LEU A 169 -5.48 4.69 21.09
CA LEU A 169 -6.36 3.54 20.89
C LEU A 169 -6.19 2.41 21.92
N THR A 170 -5.11 2.44 22.72
CA THR A 170 -4.90 1.47 23.81
C THR A 170 -5.53 1.90 25.12
N ILE A 171 -5.88 3.18 25.28
CA ILE A 171 -6.45 3.75 26.52
C ILE A 171 -7.98 3.54 26.60
N ASP A 172 -8.67 3.50 25.46
CA ASP A 172 -10.15 3.39 25.38
C ASP A 172 -10.72 1.95 25.40
N ASN A 173 -9.95 0.93 25.82
CA ASN A 173 -10.37 -0.48 25.78
C ASN A 173 -10.64 -1.10 27.14
#